data_AF-A0A956VAZ6-F1
#
_entry.id   AF-A0A956VAZ6-F1
#
_cell.length_a   1.000
_cell.length_b   1.000
_cell.length_c   1.000
_cell.angle_alpha   90.00
_cell.angle_beta   90.00
_cell.angle_gamma   90.00
#
_symmetry.space_group_name_H-M   'P 1'
#
loop_
_entity.id
_entity.type
_entity.pdbx_description
1 polymer ?
#
loop_
_entity_poly.entity_id
_entity_poly.type
_entity_poly.pdbx_seq_one_letter_code
_entity_poly.pdbx_strand_id
1 'polypeptide(L)' 'MEKHKRFKKLSHSIYECKYHVVFCPKYRYRVLKDEVGQYTERLLHRLSEQKELEVLELKVQEDHVH' A
#
# COMPACT_ATOMS: atom_id res chain seq x y z
N MET A 1 3.58 20.56 -7.07
CA MET A 1 3.53 19.21 -7.68
C MET A 1 4.93 18.66 -7.70
N GLU A 2 5.28 17.87 -6.69
CA GLU A 2 6.63 17.35 -6.51
C GLU A 2 6.86 16.20 -7.50
N LYS A 3 7.75 16.41 -8.47
CA LYS A 3 8.08 15.41 -9.48
C LYS A 3 8.74 14.23 -8.77
N HIS A 4 8.01 13.12 -8.64
CA HIS A 4 8.58 11.87 -8.16
C HIS A 4 9.76 11.51 -9.08
N LYS A 5 10.96 11.44 -8.50
CA LYS A 5 12.14 10.97 -9.22
C LYS A 5 11.83 9.58 -9.74
N ARG A 6 11.85 9.41 -11.07
CA ARG A 6 11.54 8.15 -11.74
C ARG A 6 12.42 6.99 -11.23
N PHE A 7 13.66 7.27 -10.85
CA PHE A 7 14.61 6.27 -10.35
C PHE A 7 15.22 6.70 -9.01
N LYS A 8 15.32 5.75 -8.07
CA LYS A 8 16.07 5.85 -6.81
C LYS A 8 17.50 5.34 -7.02
N LYS A 9 18.46 5.84 -6.24
CA LYS A 9 19.90 5.52 -6.38
C LYS A 9 20.49 5.11 -5.04
N LEU A 10 21.26 4.03 -5.04
CA LEU A 10 22.16 3.60 -3.97
C LEU A 10 23.61 3.69 -4.48
N SER A 11 24.58 3.38 -3.62
CA SER A 11 26.01 3.45 -3.96
C SER A 11 26.40 2.64 -5.21
N HIS A 12 25.70 1.54 -5.48
CA HIS A 12 26.03 0.61 -6.57
C HIS A 12 24.82 0.20 -7.42
N SER A 13 23.66 0.85 -7.28
CA SER A 13 22.47 0.51 -8.06
C SER A 13 21.55 1.71 -8.28
N ILE A 14 20.83 1.67 -9.40
CA ILE A 14 19.75 2.59 -9.75
C ILE A 14 18.52 1.72 -10.00
N TYR A 15 17.39 2.04 -9.38
CA TYR A 15 16.19 1.20 -9.43
C TYR A 15 14.90 2.00 -9.46
N GLU A 16 13.88 1.41 -10.08
CA GLU A 16 12.47 1.83 -10.02
C GLU A 16 11.66 0.55 -9.77
N CYS A 17 11.33 0.29 -8.51
CA CYS A 17 10.59 -0.90 -8.11
C CYS A 17 9.19 -0.49 -7.65
N LYS A 18 8.20 -0.71 -8.51
CA LYS A 18 6.78 -0.49 -8.22
C LYS A 18 6.06 -1.82 -8.28
N TYR A 19 5.23 -2.09 -7.28
CA TYR A 19 4.50 -3.35 -7.15
C TYR A 19 3.01 -3.07 -7.03
N HIS A 20 2.20 -3.89 -7.68
CA HIS A 20 0.77 -3.96 -7.42
C HIS A 20 0.50 -5.17 -6.54
N VAL A 21 0.17 -4.92 -5.27
CA VAL A 21 -0.04 -5.97 -4.27
C VAL A 21 -1.52 -6.03 -3.99
N VAL A 22 -2.13 -7.21 -4.18
CA VAL A 22 -3.56 -7.40 -3.94
C VAL A 22 -3.73 -8.57 -2.99
N PHE A 23 -4.57 -8.38 -1.96
CA PHE A 23 -4.94 -9.46 -1.04
C PHE A 23 -6.39 -9.35 -0.63
N CYS A 24 -6.97 -10.47 -0.23
CA CYS A 24 -8.37 -10.57 0.19
C CYS A 24 -8.47 -11.12 1.62
N PRO A 25 -9.51 -10.76 2.39
CA PRO A 25 -9.84 -11.43 3.63
C PRO A 25 -10.03 -12.93 3.41
N LYS A 26 -9.83 -13.72 4.46
CA LYS A 26 -10.05 -15.17 4.41
C LYS A 26 -11.48 -15.47 3.90
N TYR A 27 -11.60 -16.35 2.91
CA TYR A 27 -12.84 -16.67 2.20
C TYR A 27 -13.51 -15.51 1.45
N ARG A 28 -12.81 -14.37 1.27
CA ARG A 28 -13.29 -13.20 0.53
C ARG A 28 -14.59 -12.61 1.10
N TYR A 29 -14.75 -12.69 2.42
CA TYR A 29 -15.87 -12.04 3.08
C TYR A 29 -15.78 -10.52 2.96
N ARG A 30 -16.94 -9.86 2.83
CA ARG A 30 -17.08 -8.40 2.73
C ARG A 30 -16.98 -7.71 4.10
N VAL A 31 -15.84 -7.90 4.77
CA VAL A 31 -15.60 -7.45 6.14
C VAL A 31 -14.88 -6.10 6.22
N LEU A 32 -14.23 -5.66 5.13
CA LEU A 32 -13.44 -4.43 5.09
C LEU A 32 -14.31 -3.21 4.81
N LYS A 33 -15.33 -3.00 5.64
CA LYS A 33 -16.28 -1.90 5.53
C LYS A 33 -16.36 -1.13 6.85
N ASP A 34 -16.99 0.02 6.81
CA ASP A 34 -17.23 0.88 7.98
C ASP A 34 -15.92 1.11 8.76
N GLU A 35 -15.94 0.89 10.08
CA GLU A 35 -14.78 1.07 10.96
C GLU A 35 -13.63 0.11 10.64
N VAL A 36 -13.92 -1.11 10.18
CA VAL A 36 -12.90 -2.13 9.87
C VAL A 36 -12.11 -1.72 8.64
N GLY A 37 -12.79 -1.24 7.59
CA GLY A 37 -12.13 -0.73 6.39
C GLY A 37 -11.24 0.47 6.70
N GLN A 38 -11.76 1.45 7.43
CA GLN A 38 -11.01 2.65 7.81
C GLN A 38 -9.82 2.34 8.73
N TYR A 39 -9.99 1.41 9.68
CA TYR A 39 -8.89 0.97 10.53
C TYR A 39 -7.80 0.27 9.73
N THR A 40 -8.19 -0.58 8.77
CA THR A 40 -7.26 -1.29 7.88
C THR A 40 -6.43 -0.31 7.06
N GLU A 41 -7.05 0.70 6.45
CA GLU A 41 -6.36 1.75 5.71
C GLU A 41 -5.33 2.49 6.57
N ARG A 42 -5.73 2.97 7.76
CA ARG A 42 -4.81 3.64 8.70
C ARG A 42 -3.65 2.73 9.14
N LEU A 43 -3.94 1.46 9.40
CA LEU A 43 -2.93 0.48 9.81
C LEU A 43 -1.91 0.25 8.69
N LEU A 44 -2.36 0.13 7.43
CA LEU A 44 -1.48 -0.08 6.29
C LEU A 44 -0.58 1.14 6.04
N HIS A 45 -1.10 2.36 6.17
CA HIS A 45 -0.26 3.56 6.12
C HIS A 45 0.81 3.57 7.22
N ARG A 46 0.41 3.32 8.47
CA ARG A 46 1.34 3.26 9.60
C ARG A 46 2.43 2.20 9.42
N LEU A 47 2.05 1.00 8.95
CA LEU A 47 3.02 -0.07 8.69
C LEU A 47 3.99 0.29 7.57
N SER A 48 3.50 0.96 6.53
CA SER A 48 4.33 1.41 5.40
C SER A 48 5.36 2.43 5.86
N GLU A 49 4.95 3.41 6.68
CA GLU A 49 5.87 4.38 7.30
C GLU A 49 6.94 3.70 8.16
N GLN A 50 6.54 2.74 9.01
CA GLN A 50 7.47 1.97 9.85
C GLN A 50 8.47 1.13 9.06
N LYS A 51 8.14 0.77 7.83
CA LYS A 51 8.99 -0.03 6.93
C LYS A 51 9.70 0.83 5.88
N GLU A 52 9.57 2.16 5.96
CA GLU A 52 10.14 3.10 4.99
C GLU A 52 9.68 2.80 3.54
N LEU A 53 8.45 2.31 3.41
CA LEU A 53 7.81 2.02 2.14
C LEU A 53 7.00 3.22 1.65
N GLU A 54 7.09 3.48 0.35
CA GLU A 54 6.32 4.53 -0.32
C GLU A 54 5.03 3.94 -0.90
N VAL A 55 3.88 4.39 -0.38
CA VAL A 55 2.57 4.01 -0.89
C VAL A 55 2.18 5.00 -1.99
N LEU A 56 2.12 4.53 -3.23
CA LEU A 56 1.69 5.37 -4.36
C LEU A 56 0.16 5.52 -4.40
N GLU A 57 -0.54 4.40 -4.25
CA GLU A 57 -1.99 4.31 -4.17
C GLU A 57 -2.34 3.17 -3.21
N LEU A 58 -3.43 3.31 -2.47
CA LEU A 58 -3.98 2.28 -1.60
C LEU A 58 -5.49 2.36 -1.66
N LYS A 59 -6.15 1.23 -1.91
CA LYS A 59 -7.61 1.18 -2.01
C LYS A 59 -8.14 -0.04 -1.27
N VAL A 60 -8.82 0.22 -0.16
CA VAL A 60 -9.55 -0.79 0.58
C VAL A 60 -10.95 -0.93 -0.03
N GLN A 61 -11.28 -2.11 -0.54
CA GLN A 61 -12.62 -2.51 -0.97
C GLN A 61 -13.18 -3.52 0.03
N GLU A 62 -14.50 -3.71 0.04
CA GLU A 62 -15.17 -4.52 1.05
C GLU A 62 -14.60 -5.95 1.20
N ASP A 63 -14.17 -6.56 0.09
CA ASP A 63 -13.68 -7.94 0.01
C ASP A 63 -12.21 -8.07 -0.41
N HIS A 64 -11.48 -6.98 -0.65
CA HIS A 64 -10.06 -7.01 -1.03
C HIS A 64 -9.38 -5.64 -0.86
N VAL A 65 -8.05 -5.64 -0.84
CA VAL A 65 -7.22 -4.43 -0.81
C VAL A 65 -6.32 -4.43 -2.04
N HIS A 66 -6.22 -3.26 -2.66
CA HIS A 66 -5.23 -2.92 -3.67
C HIS A 66 -4.18 -1.96 -3.10
#